data_AF-A0AAN8F618-F1
#
_entry.id   AF-A0AAN8F618-F1
#
_cell.length_a   1.000
_cell.length_b   1.000
_cell.length_c   1.000
_cell.angle_alpha   90.00
_cell.angle_beta   90.00
_cell.angle_gamma   90.00
#
_symmetry.space_group_name_H-M   'P 1'
#
loop_
_entity.id
_entity.type
_entity.pdbx_description
1 polymer ?
#
loop_
_entity_poly.entity_id
_entity_poly.type
_entity_poly.pdbx_seq_one_letter_code
_entity_poly.pdbx_strand_id
1 'polypeptide(L)'
;MMDQRQVIFREIDNLKQALPVSKAILEQQVLLRVASTYLAIRNYFGQQILFSKDIIETTSLILQALDGFCFILDDRYHILYITESVSTHLGFSQVYMYMLRLLQQDKV
;
A
#
# COMPACT_ATOMS: atom_id res chain seq x y z
N MET A 1 -24.21 6.11 -28.18
CA MET A 1 -22.85 6.48 -27.72
C MET A 1 -22.78 6.21 -26.24
N MET A 2 -21.92 5.30 -25.78
CA MET A 2 -21.66 5.17 -24.34
C MET A 2 -20.97 6.44 -23.87
N ASP A 3 -21.54 7.08 -22.85
CA ASP A 3 -20.96 8.25 -22.21
C ASP A 3 -19.61 7.84 -21.59
N GLN A 4 -18.53 8.49 -22.02
CA GLN A 4 -17.16 8.16 -21.58
C GLN A 4 -17.03 8.17 -20.05
N ARG A 5 -17.83 8.97 -19.34
CA ARG A 5 -17.88 8.92 -17.88
C ARG A 5 -18.34 7.58 -17.35
N GLN A 6 -19.38 6.99 -17.92
CA GLN A 6 -19.95 5.73 -17.46
C GLN A 6 -18.93 4.58 -17.59
N VAL A 7 -18.12 4.61 -18.65
CA VAL A 7 -17.02 3.64 -18.83
C VAL A 7 -15.96 3.82 -17.74
N ILE A 8 -15.53 5.05 -17.48
CA ILE A 8 -14.52 5.34 -16.44
C ILE A 8 -15.00 4.90 -15.04
N PHE A 9 -16.24 5.22 -14.68
CA PHE A 9 -16.79 4.82 -13.37
C PHE A 9 -16.86 3.30 -13.22
N ARG A 10 -17.23 2.58 -14.28
CA ARG A 10 -17.25 1.11 -14.27
C ARG A 10 -15.86 0.52 -14.03
N GLU A 11 -14.83 1.03 -14.71
CA GLU A 11 -13.46 0.53 -14.52
C GLU A 11 -12.90 0.88 -13.13
N ILE A 12 -13.26 2.03 -12.58
CA ILE A 12 -12.93 2.39 -11.19
C ILE A 12 -13.55 1.40 -10.20
N ASP A 13 -14.80 1.00 -10.41
CA ASP A 13 -15.46 0.01 -9.55
C ASP A 13 -14.87 -1.40 -9.72
N ASN A 14 -14.47 -1.79 -10.93
CA ASN A 14 -13.70 -3.02 -11.16
C ASN A 14 -12.38 -3.01 -10.38
N LEU A 15 -11.65 -1.88 -10.43
CA LEU A 15 -10.38 -1.71 -9.74
C LEU A 15 -10.55 -1.80 -8.21
N LYS A 16 -11.61 -1.21 -7.65
CA LYS A 16 -11.94 -1.34 -6.21
C LYS A 16 -12.12 -2.78 -5.77
N GLN A 17 -12.64 -3.66 -6.63
CA GLN A 17 -12.85 -5.07 -6.31
C GLN A 17 -11.56 -5.89 -6.38
N ALA A 18 -10.59 -5.47 -7.19
CA ALA A 18 -9.33 -6.19 -7.40
C ALA A 18 -8.27 -5.88 -6.34
N LEU A 19 -8.37 -4.75 -5.63
CA LEU A 19 -7.38 -4.35 -4.64
C LEU A 19 -7.59 -5.01 -3.28
N PRO A 20 -6.51 -5.38 -2.56
CA PRO A 20 -6.58 -5.96 -1.23
C PRO A 20 -6.81 -4.90 -0.14
N VAL A 21 -7.79 -4.03 -0.32
CA VAL A 21 -8.16 -2.98 0.65
C VAL A 21 -9.67 -2.97 0.89
N SER A 22 -10.06 -2.57 2.10
CA SER A 22 -11.48 -2.48 2.47
C SER A 22 -12.22 -1.47 1.59
N LYS A 23 -13.34 -1.91 0.99
CA LYS A 23 -14.17 -1.15 0.03
C LYS A 23 -14.73 0.17 0.58
N ALA A 24 -14.72 0.35 1.90
CA ALA A 24 -15.47 1.40 2.58
C ALA A 24 -14.78 2.78 2.65
N ILE A 25 -13.50 2.92 2.27
CA ILE A 25 -12.67 4.08 2.71
C ILE A 25 -12.09 4.90 1.54
N LEU A 26 -12.21 4.44 0.30
CA LEU A 26 -11.42 5.02 -0.80
C LEU A 26 -12.16 6.07 -1.64
N GLU A 27 -11.81 7.34 -1.42
CA GLU A 27 -11.97 8.39 -2.43
C GLU A 27 -11.24 8.02 -3.73
N GLN A 28 -11.71 8.49 -4.89
CA GLN A 28 -11.16 8.09 -6.20
C GLN A 28 -9.66 8.36 -6.35
N GLN A 29 -9.16 9.46 -5.78
CA GLN A 29 -7.73 9.81 -5.83
C GLN A 29 -6.88 8.84 -5.02
N VAL A 30 -7.38 8.41 -3.85
CA VAL A 30 -6.73 7.44 -2.97
C VAL A 30 -6.67 6.07 -3.63
N LEU A 31 -7.75 5.68 -4.31
CA LEU A 31 -7.83 4.41 -5.04
C LEU A 31 -6.74 4.24 -6.09
N LEU A 32 -6.58 5.24 -6.96
CA LEU A 32 -5.57 5.18 -8.02
C LEU A 32 -4.16 5.12 -7.44
N ARG A 33 -3.92 5.80 -6.32
CA ARG A 33 -2.62 5.80 -5.67
C ARG A 33 -2.31 4.45 -5.04
N VAL A 34 -3.24 3.89 -4.26
CA VAL A 34 -3.12 2.54 -3.70
C VAL A 34 -2.92 1.51 -4.81
N ALA A 35 -3.66 1.62 -5.92
CA ALA A 35 -3.49 0.74 -7.07
C ALA A 35 -2.09 0.85 -7.68
N SER A 36 -1.58 2.06 -7.90
CA SER A 36 -0.23 2.26 -8.43
C SER A 36 0.84 1.70 -7.49
N THR A 37 0.68 1.91 -6.18
CA THR A 37 1.60 1.41 -5.16
C THR A 37 1.58 -0.12 -5.10
N TYR A 38 0.39 -0.72 -5.21
CA TYR A 38 0.22 -2.17 -5.26
C TYR A 38 0.86 -2.80 -6.51
N LEU A 39 0.81 -2.12 -7.66
CA LEU A 39 1.52 -2.58 -8.85
C LEU A 39 3.03 -2.38 -8.71
N ALA A 40 3.47 -1.27 -8.12
CA ALA A 40 4.87 -0.97 -7.88
C ALA A 40 5.52 -1.99 -6.94
N ILE A 41 4.88 -2.35 -5.83
CA ILE A 41 5.38 -3.39 -4.91
C ILE A 41 5.44 -4.76 -5.60
N ARG A 42 4.43 -5.12 -6.41
CA ARG A 42 4.44 -6.38 -7.17
C ARG A 42 5.58 -6.43 -8.18
N ASN A 43 5.88 -5.32 -8.84
CA ASN A 43 7.01 -5.20 -9.75
C ASN A 43 8.35 -5.23 -9.00
N TYR A 44 8.44 -4.53 -7.86
CA TYR A 44 9.63 -4.50 -7.00
C TYR A 44 10.04 -5.91 -6.54
N PHE A 45 9.05 -6.73 -6.21
CA PHE A 45 9.26 -8.12 -5.79
C PHE A 45 9.17 -9.16 -6.90
N GLY A 46 9.00 -8.74 -8.15
CA GLY A 46 8.56 -9.55 -9.28
C GLY A 46 9.44 -10.75 -9.67
N GLN A 47 10.53 -11.03 -8.95
CA GLN A 47 11.43 -12.16 -9.25
C GLN A 47 11.94 -12.96 -8.03
N GLN A 48 11.69 -12.56 -6.78
CA GLN A 48 12.43 -13.14 -5.64
C GLN A 48 11.59 -13.45 -4.40
N ILE A 49 10.38 -13.99 -4.53
CA ILE A 49 9.70 -14.48 -3.33
C ILE A 49 9.14 -15.89 -3.46
N LEU A 50 9.91 -16.84 -2.92
CA LEU A 50 9.44 -18.12 -2.42
C LEU A 50 8.70 -17.88 -1.10
N PHE A 51 7.40 -17.59 -1.15
CA PHE A 51 6.60 -17.59 0.07
C PHE A 51 6.23 -19.04 0.43
N SER A 52 6.84 -19.58 1.48
CA SER A 52 6.30 -20.77 2.16
C SER A 52 5.07 -20.38 2.99
N LYS A 53 4.06 -21.26 3.05
CA LYS A 53 2.78 -21.00 3.70
C LYS A 53 2.91 -20.80 5.23
N ASP A 54 3.96 -21.33 5.83
CA ASP A 54 4.28 -21.21 7.27
C ASP A 54 4.72 -19.78 7.69
N ILE A 55 4.95 -18.89 6.71
CA ILE A 55 5.49 -17.55 6.96
C ILE A 55 4.42 -16.60 7.53
N ILE A 56 3.12 -16.83 7.29
CA ILE A 56 2.06 -15.86 7.65
C ILE A 56 1.91 -15.71 9.16
N GLU A 57 1.78 -16.82 9.91
CA GLU A 57 1.71 -16.78 11.38
C GLU A 57 3.03 -16.30 11.99
N THR A 58 4.15 -16.69 11.39
CA THR A 58 5.47 -16.19 11.80
C THR A 58 5.57 -14.67 11.62
N THR A 59 4.99 -14.12 10.54
CA THR A 59 5.04 -12.68 10.26
C THR A 59 4.27 -11.87 11.28
N SER A 60 3.08 -12.32 11.72
CA SER A 60 2.33 -11.59 12.76
C SER A 60 3.08 -11.58 14.10
N LEU A 61 3.68 -12.70 14.48
CA LEU A 61 4.52 -12.81 15.68
C LEU A 61 5.77 -11.92 15.59
N ILE A 62 6.43 -11.90 14.43
CA ILE A 62 7.59 -11.01 14.19
C ILE A 62 7.17 -9.55 14.37
N LEU A 63 6.07 -9.13 13.76
CA LEU A 63 5.60 -7.75 13.85
C LEU A 63 5.19 -7.36 15.28
N GLN A 64 4.60 -8.28 16.04
CA GLN A 64 4.27 -8.06 17.45
C GLN A 64 5.53 -7.95 18.32
N ALA A 65 6.54 -8.79 18.07
CA ALA A 65 7.80 -8.76 18.82
C ALA A 65 8.68 -7.53 18.50
N LEU A 66 8.50 -6.93 17.32
CA LEU A 66 9.28 -5.79 16.87
C LEU A 66 8.98 -4.49 17.64
N ASP A 67 7.83 -4.41 18.31
CA ASP A 67 7.31 -3.20 19.00
C ASP A 67 7.48 -1.93 18.15
N GLY A 68 7.04 -2.03 16.89
CA GLY A 68 7.27 -1.02 15.88
C GLY A 68 6.47 -1.26 14.60
N PHE A 69 6.93 -0.65 13.52
CA PHE A 69 6.37 -0.85 12.19
C PHE A 69 7.46 -0.99 11.15
N CYS A 70 7.20 -1.78 10.11
CA CYS A 70 8.09 -1.96 8.98
C CYS A 70 7.55 -1.20 7.78
N PHE A 71 8.43 -0.65 6.97
CA PHE A 71 8.06 -0.03 5.70
C PHE A 71 9.10 -0.31 4.63
N ILE A 72 8.68 -0.19 3.37
CA ILE A 72 9.51 -0.36 2.18
C ILE A 72 9.39 0.92 1.37
N LEU A 73 10.53 1.43 0.91
CA LEU A 73 10.62 2.60 0.04
C LEU A 73 11.07 2.21 -1.36
N ASP A 74 10.61 2.96 -2.35
CA ASP A 74 11.27 2.98 -3.66
C ASP A 74 12.52 3.89 -3.64
N ASP A 75 13.25 3.90 -4.75
CA ASP A 75 14.41 4.76 -5.02
C ASP A 75 14.09 6.26 -4.99
N ARG A 76 12.80 6.63 -5.00
CA ARG A 76 12.29 8.00 -4.96
C ARG A 76 11.70 8.39 -3.61
N TYR A 77 11.85 7.53 -2.60
CA TYR A 77 11.34 7.69 -1.22
C TYR A 77 9.81 7.70 -1.09
N HIS A 78 9.11 7.02 -2.01
CA HIS A 78 7.70 6.70 -1.84
C HIS A 78 7.54 5.43 -1.02
N ILE A 79 6.58 5.45 -0.10
CA ILE A 79 6.22 4.27 0.69
C ILE A 79 5.49 3.27 -0.21
N LEU A 80 6.15 2.15 -0.50
CA LEU A 80 5.61 1.01 -1.26
C LEU A 80 4.81 0.05 -0.39
N TYR A 81 5.23 -0.11 0.86
CA TYR A 81 4.57 -0.95 1.86
C TYR A 81 4.78 -0.33 3.23
N ILE A 82 3.79 -0.43 4.10
CA ILE A 82 3.95 -0.13 5.52
C ILE A 82 3.01 -1.02 6.33
N THR A 83 3.42 -1.50 7.49
CA THR A 83 2.57 -2.37 8.33
C THR A 83 1.46 -1.58 9.02
N GLU A 84 0.31 -2.21 9.30
CA GLU A 84 -0.81 -1.54 9.97
C GLU A 84 -0.46 -1.03 11.38
N SER A 85 0.56 -1.61 12.02
CA SER A 85 1.08 -1.19 13.33
C SER A 85 1.60 0.25 13.35
N VAL A 86 1.82 0.89 12.20
CA VAL A 86 2.15 2.33 12.12
C VAL A 86 1.11 3.21 12.82
N SER A 87 -0.16 2.78 12.80
CA SER A 87 -1.25 3.51 13.44
C SER A 87 -1.09 3.61 14.96
N THR A 88 -0.57 2.57 15.60
CA THR A 88 -0.29 2.56 17.04
C THR A 88 0.87 3.47 17.40
N HIS A 89 1.85 3.63 16.51
CA HIS A 89 3.09 4.35 16.81
C HIS A 89 3.07 5.82 16.40
N LEU A 90 2.46 6.13 15.24
CA LEU A 90 2.44 7.48 14.66
C LEU A 90 1.04 8.10 14.60
N GLY A 91 -0.02 7.34 14.88
CA GLY A 91 -1.41 7.83 14.84
C GLY A 91 -1.99 7.99 13.42
N PHE A 92 -1.25 7.59 12.37
CA PHE A 92 -1.72 7.65 10.98
C PHE A 92 -2.20 6.30 10.49
N SER A 93 -3.24 6.31 9.64
CA SER A 93 -3.67 5.08 8.97
C SER A 93 -2.64 4.65 7.92
N GLN A 94 -2.51 3.35 7.70
CA GLN A 94 -1.66 2.78 6.66
C GLN A 94 -1.95 3.39 5.28
N VAL A 95 -3.24 3.59 4.98
CA VAL A 95 -3.72 4.20 3.72
C VAL A 95 -3.23 5.64 3.57
N TYR A 96 -3.25 6.42 4.65
CA TYR A 96 -2.72 7.78 4.65
C TYR A 96 -1.21 7.80 4.38
N MET A 97 -0.47 6.86 4.98
CA MET A 97 0.98 6.76 4.80
C MET A 97 1.38 6.51 3.34
N TYR A 98 0.61 5.73 2.57
CA TYR A 98 0.88 5.53 1.13
C TYR A 98 0.80 6.81 0.28
N MET A 99 0.15 7.86 0.79
CA MET A 99 0.06 9.14 0.08
C MET A 99 1.24 10.05 0.35
N LEU A 100 2.03 9.76 1.39
CA LEU A 100 3.17 10.56 1.78
C LEU A 100 4.40 10.23 0.93
N ARG A 101 5.18 11.26 0.66
CA ARG A 101 6.56 11.14 0.23
C ARG A 101 7.43 11.53 1.41
N LEU A 102 8.32 10.65 1.84
CA LEU A 102 9.24 11.00 2.90
C LEU A 102 10.23 12.02 2.34
N LEU A 103 10.24 13.22 2.92
CA LEU A 103 11.21 14.26 2.58
C LEU A 103 12.58 13.82 3.11
N GLN A 104 13.58 13.73 2.22
CA GLN A 104 14.95 13.81 2.69
C GLN A 104 15.17 15.24 3.17
N GLN A 105 15.44 15.41 4.46
CA GLN A 105 16.22 16.56 4.88
C GLN A 105 17.63 16.29 4.36
N ASP A 106 18.00 16.97 3.28
CA ASP A 106 19.40 17.08 2.86
C ASP A 106 20.19 17.58 4.07
N LYS A 107 21.05 16.72 4.61
CA LYS A 107 21.99 17.09 5.65
C LYS A 107 22.95 18.11 5.04
N VAL A 108 22.86 19.35 5.52
CA VAL A 108 23.92 20.37 5.42
C VAL A 108 25.13 19.90 6.21
#